data_AF-A0A126ZXX3-F1
#
_entry.id   AF-A0A126ZXX3-F1
#
_cell.length_a   1.000
_cell.length_b   1.000
_cell.length_c   1.000
_cell.angle_alpha   90.00
_cell.angle_beta   90.00
_cell.angle_gamma   90.00
#
_symmetry.space_group_name_H-M   'P 1'
#
loop_
_entity.id
_entity.type
_entity.pdbx_description
1 polymer ?
#
loop_
_entity_poly.entity_id
_entity_poly.type
_entity_poly.pdbx_seq_one_letter_code
_entity_poly.pdbx_strand_id
1 'polypeptide(L)'
;MTAPFPLAGLLRLRRLEQDQAAGHLGAANSRLAALAAREGRAVAEAERIPSDAETSAALLAVAAARASSMSMLTELRGLAATAEAERAEAEREFGAARARTVGLEKLEARHAAAAAASALAAEQVVLDELGSAARLRGAHEPGPGGTDA
;
A
#
# COMPACT_ATOMS: atom_id res chain seq x y z
N MET A 1 -16.89 -25.54 11.81
CA MET A 1 -16.62 -24.08 11.84
C MET A 1 -15.12 -23.86 11.81
N THR A 2 -14.61 -23.08 10.88
CA THR A 2 -13.18 -22.81 10.73
C THR A 2 -12.74 -21.74 11.73
N ALA A 3 -11.63 -21.95 12.44
CA ALA A 3 -11.12 -20.98 13.41
C ALA A 3 -10.70 -19.67 12.69
N PRO A 4 -10.97 -18.49 13.27
CA PRO A 4 -10.52 -17.21 12.69
C PRO A 4 -8.99 -17.09 12.78
N PHE A 5 -8.40 -16.35 11.83
CA PHE A 5 -6.96 -16.10 11.83
C PHE A 5 -6.52 -15.37 13.12
N PRO A 6 -5.62 -15.95 13.94
CA PRO A 6 -5.28 -15.40 15.25
C PRO A 6 -4.70 -13.97 15.22
N LEU A 7 -4.04 -13.59 14.12
CA LEU A 7 -3.42 -12.28 13.95
C LEU A 7 -4.26 -11.30 13.11
N ALA A 8 -5.55 -11.57 12.93
CA ALA A 8 -6.44 -10.72 12.12
C ALA A 8 -6.50 -9.26 12.65
N GLY A 9 -6.48 -9.07 13.97
CA GLY A 9 -6.43 -7.73 14.57
C GLY A 9 -5.16 -6.97 14.22
N LEU A 10 -4.01 -7.63 14.31
CA LEU A 10 -2.71 -7.05 13.95
C LEU A 10 -2.64 -6.74 12.45
N LEU A 11 -3.16 -7.63 11.59
CA LEU A 11 -3.19 -7.39 10.15
C LEU A 11 -4.02 -6.15 9.79
N ARG A 12 -5.18 -5.94 10.43
CA ARG A 12 -5.97 -4.72 10.25
C ARG A 12 -5.20 -3.46 10.65
N LEU A 13 -4.50 -3.50 11.79
CA LEU A 13 -3.65 -2.39 12.22
C LEU A 13 -2.53 -2.11 11.20
N ARG A 14 -1.84 -3.14 10.70
CA ARG A 14 -0.76 -2.97 9.71
C ARG A 14 -1.25 -2.43 8.38
N ARG A 15 -2.43 -2.85 7.91
CA ARG A 15 -3.07 -2.26 6.72
C ARG A 15 -3.36 -0.78 6.94
N LEU A 16 -3.92 -0.41 8.10
CA LEU A 16 -4.17 0.98 8.44
C LEU A 16 -2.87 1.83 8.52
N GLU A 17 -1.80 1.29 9.12
CA GLU A 17 -0.48 1.94 9.13
C GLU A 17 0.08 2.12 7.71
N GLN A 18 -0.08 1.12 6.85
CA GLN A 18 0.34 1.20 5.45
C GLN A 18 -0.45 2.27 4.68
N ASP A 19 -1.76 2.35 4.89
CA ASP A 19 -2.62 3.36 4.25
C ASP A 19 -2.26 4.77 4.73
N GLN A 20 -1.95 4.95 6.02
CA GLN A 20 -1.43 6.21 6.55
C GLN A 20 -0.10 6.60 5.90
N ALA A 21 0.86 5.67 5.82
CA ALA A 21 2.15 5.92 5.18
C ALA A 21 2.00 6.23 3.67
N ALA A 22 1.05 5.59 2.98
CA ALA A 22 0.71 5.92 1.60
C ALA A 22 0.16 7.34 1.48
N GLY A 23 -0.69 7.77 2.42
CA GLY A 23 -1.19 9.14 2.51
C GLY A 23 -0.07 10.16 2.70
N HIS A 24 0.88 9.89 3.60
CA HIS A 24 2.05 10.76 3.82
C HIS A 24 2.90 10.88 2.55
N LEU A 25 3.19 9.76 1.87
CA LEU A 25 3.92 9.77 0.60
C LEU A 25 3.17 10.56 -0.49
N GLY A 26 1.84 10.41 -0.57
CA GLY A 26 1.00 11.18 -1.48
C GLY A 26 1.04 12.69 -1.22
N ALA A 27 1.00 13.09 0.06
CA ALA A 27 1.12 14.48 0.47
C ALA A 27 2.50 15.06 0.13
N ALA A 28 3.58 14.31 0.38
CA ALA A 28 4.94 14.72 0.05
C ALA A 28 5.13 14.91 -1.47
N ASN A 29 4.63 13.98 -2.28
CA ASN A 29 4.65 14.10 -3.75
C ASN A 29 3.87 15.34 -4.23
N SER A 30 2.70 15.60 -3.64
CA SER A 30 1.87 16.76 -3.99
C SER A 30 2.59 18.08 -3.65
N ARG A 31 3.27 18.12 -2.50
CA ARG A 31 4.08 19.27 -2.07
C ARG A 31 5.23 19.53 -3.04
N LEU A 32 5.95 18.48 -3.45
CA LEU A 32 7.05 18.58 -4.40
C LEU A 32 6.55 19.11 -5.77
N ALA A 33 5.45 18.56 -6.27
CA ALA A 33 4.84 19.02 -7.53
C ALA A 33 4.40 20.49 -7.45
N ALA A 34 3.82 20.92 -6.32
CA ALA A 34 3.41 22.31 -6.11
C ALA A 34 4.61 23.27 -6.09
N LEU A 35 5.73 22.86 -5.47
CA LEU A 35 6.98 23.63 -5.46
C LEU A 35 7.58 23.74 -6.86
N ALA A 36 7.66 22.64 -7.61
CA ALA A 36 8.15 22.66 -8.99
C ALA A 36 7.30 23.58 -9.89
N ALA A 37 5.97 23.52 -9.76
CA ALA A 37 5.07 24.42 -10.50
C ALA A 37 5.27 25.89 -10.09
N ARG A 38 5.56 26.17 -8.81
CA ARG A 38 5.84 27.52 -8.32
C ARG A 38 7.19 28.05 -8.80
N GLU A 39 8.22 27.21 -8.83
CA GLU A 39 9.53 27.55 -9.40
C GLU A 39 9.39 27.89 -10.89
N GLY A 40 8.70 27.06 -11.66
CA GLY A 40 8.45 27.34 -13.09
C GLY A 40 7.75 28.67 -13.34
N ARG A 41 6.76 29.04 -12.50
CA ARG A 41 6.12 30.37 -12.58
C ARG A 41 7.07 31.51 -12.20
N ALA A 42 7.90 31.33 -11.17
CA ALA A 42 8.87 32.33 -10.75
C ALA A 42 9.95 32.57 -11.82
N VAL A 43 10.41 31.52 -12.49
CA VAL A 43 11.32 31.62 -13.65
C VAL A 43 10.65 32.40 -14.79
N ALA A 44 9.41 32.05 -15.16
CA ALA A 44 8.68 32.74 -16.23
C ALA A 44 8.35 34.21 -15.91
N GLU A 45 8.21 34.59 -14.64
CA GLU A 45 8.11 35.99 -14.22
C GLU A 45 9.45 36.71 -14.34
N ALA A 46 10.54 36.09 -13.89
CA ALA A 46 11.88 36.66 -13.97
C ALA A 46 12.32 36.94 -15.42
N GLU A 47 11.94 36.05 -16.36
CA GLU A 47 12.20 36.21 -17.79
C GLU A 47 11.44 37.38 -18.42
N ARG A 48 10.32 37.81 -17.83
CA ARG A 48 9.55 38.98 -18.31
C ARG A 48 10.13 40.31 -17.85
N ILE A 49 11.15 40.33 -16.99
CA ILE A 49 11.80 41.56 -16.55
C ILE A 49 12.59 42.18 -17.73
N PRO A 50 12.31 43.43 -18.12
CA PRO A 50 12.95 44.07 -19.28
C PRO A 50 14.48 44.04 -19.22
N SER A 51 15.13 43.78 -20.36
CA SER A 51 16.59 43.90 -20.51
C SER A 51 17.05 45.35 -20.63
N ASP A 52 16.19 46.20 -21.17
CA ASP A 52 16.55 47.55 -21.60
C ASP A 52 15.96 48.58 -20.65
N ALA A 53 16.76 49.59 -20.30
CA ALA A 53 16.37 50.69 -19.43
C ALA A 53 16.93 52.00 -19.98
N GLU A 54 16.04 52.94 -20.29
CA GLU A 54 16.42 54.24 -20.88
C GLU A 54 16.88 55.27 -19.84
N THR A 55 16.62 55.00 -18.55
CA THR A 55 16.98 55.90 -17.45
C THR A 55 17.68 55.14 -16.32
N SER A 56 18.53 55.84 -15.57
CA SER A 56 19.21 55.26 -14.39
C SER A 56 18.22 54.75 -13.34
N ALA A 57 17.07 55.42 -13.17
CA ALA A 57 16.01 54.97 -12.27
C ALA A 57 15.36 53.66 -12.76
N ALA A 58 15.09 53.52 -14.06
CA ALA A 58 14.61 52.27 -14.64
C ALA A 58 15.63 51.14 -14.51
N LEU A 59 16.92 51.45 -14.68
CA LEU A 59 18.00 50.46 -14.52
C LEU A 59 18.08 49.94 -13.08
N LEU A 60 17.97 50.82 -12.08
CA LEU A 60 17.91 50.42 -10.67
C LEU A 60 16.66 49.57 -10.37
N ALA A 61 15.50 49.92 -10.93
CA ALA A 61 14.28 49.13 -10.77
C ALA A 61 14.41 47.72 -11.36
N VAL A 62 14.98 47.59 -12.55
CA VAL A 62 15.27 46.30 -13.19
C VAL A 62 16.26 45.48 -12.35
N ALA A 63 17.33 46.10 -11.85
CA ALA A 63 18.30 45.43 -10.99
C ALA A 63 17.65 44.91 -9.70
N ALA A 64 16.81 45.72 -9.05
CA ALA A 64 16.08 45.32 -7.85
C ALA A 64 15.10 44.17 -8.13
N ALA A 65 14.36 44.22 -9.25
CA ALA A 65 13.44 43.15 -9.65
C ALA A 65 14.16 41.82 -9.90
N ARG A 66 15.33 41.85 -10.57
CA ARG A 66 16.17 40.66 -10.78
C ARG A 66 16.73 40.13 -9.46
N ALA A 67 17.25 40.99 -8.59
CA ALA A 67 17.75 40.58 -7.28
C ALA A 67 16.66 39.91 -6.43
N SER A 68 15.45 40.47 -6.42
CA SER A 68 14.29 39.89 -5.72
C SER A 68 13.90 38.53 -6.30
N SER A 69 13.84 38.42 -7.64
CA SER A 69 13.52 37.17 -8.33
C SER A 69 14.55 36.07 -8.03
N MET A 70 15.84 36.40 -8.03
CA MET A 70 16.91 35.47 -7.70
C MET A 70 16.86 35.01 -6.23
N SER A 71 16.53 35.91 -5.29
CA SER A 71 16.31 35.53 -3.89
C SER A 71 15.15 34.53 -3.77
N MET A 72 14.01 34.85 -4.39
CA MET A 72 12.83 33.97 -4.38
C MET A 72 13.12 32.60 -4.99
N LEU A 73 13.84 32.53 -6.12
CA LEU A 73 14.24 31.27 -6.74
C LEU A 73 15.18 30.46 -5.84
N THR A 74 16.09 31.13 -5.14
CA THR A 74 17.00 30.47 -4.19
C THR A 74 16.22 29.88 -3.01
N GLU A 75 15.25 30.62 -2.46
CA GLU A 75 14.36 30.14 -1.40
C GLU A 75 13.52 28.93 -1.87
N LEU A 76 12.95 29.00 -3.08
CA LEU A 76 12.16 27.91 -3.65
C LEU A 76 12.98 26.64 -3.83
N ARG A 77 14.23 26.75 -4.29
CA ARG A 77 15.15 25.60 -4.40
C ARG A 77 15.51 25.01 -3.04
N GLY A 78 15.70 25.85 -2.03
CA GLY A 78 15.89 25.39 -0.64
C GLY A 78 14.68 24.60 -0.14
N LEU A 79 13.47 25.13 -0.38
CA LEU A 79 12.21 24.43 -0.04
C LEU A 79 12.06 23.11 -0.82
N ALA A 80 12.41 23.09 -2.11
CA ALA A 80 12.36 21.89 -2.93
C ALA A 80 13.31 20.81 -2.39
N ALA A 81 14.55 21.16 -2.05
CA ALA A 81 15.51 20.23 -1.46
C ALA A 81 14.99 19.62 -0.14
N THR A 82 14.37 20.44 0.72
CA THR A 82 13.74 19.91 1.95
C THR A 82 12.56 18.99 1.65
N ALA A 83 11.70 19.33 0.67
CA ALA A 83 10.56 18.50 0.27
C ALA A 83 11.00 17.18 -0.38
N GLU A 84 12.11 17.16 -1.12
CA GLU A 84 12.70 15.92 -1.65
C GLU A 84 13.19 15.00 -0.53
N ALA A 85 13.83 15.55 0.50
CA ALA A 85 14.26 14.79 1.67
C ALA A 85 13.05 14.20 2.43
N GLU A 86 12.00 15.00 2.64
CA GLU A 86 10.72 14.54 3.23
C GLU A 86 10.08 13.43 2.40
N ARG A 87 10.03 13.58 1.06
CA ARG A 87 9.49 12.57 0.15
C ARG A 87 10.29 11.27 0.20
N ALA A 88 11.61 11.36 0.28
CA ALA A 88 12.48 10.19 0.40
C ALA A 88 12.29 9.45 1.73
N GLU A 89 12.06 10.17 2.83
CA GLU A 89 11.71 9.55 4.12
C GLU A 89 10.33 8.88 4.06
N ALA A 90 9.32 9.58 3.54
CA ALA A 90 7.97 9.03 3.39
C ALA A 90 7.95 7.77 2.50
N GLU A 91 8.79 7.71 1.47
CA GLU A 91 8.95 6.52 0.63
C GLU A 91 9.55 5.34 1.41
N ARG A 92 10.57 5.60 2.24
CA ARG A 92 11.15 4.57 3.12
C ARG A 92 10.14 4.06 4.13
N GLU A 93 9.41 4.96 4.78
CA GLU A 93 8.36 4.62 5.75
C GLU A 93 7.27 3.75 5.12
N PHE A 94 6.78 4.14 3.94
CA PHE A 94 5.80 3.37 3.19
C PHE A 94 6.34 1.98 2.80
N GLY A 95 7.57 1.91 2.30
CA GLY A 95 8.23 0.64 1.99
C GLY A 95 8.32 -0.29 3.20
N ALA A 96 8.70 0.25 4.36
CA ALA A 96 8.78 -0.49 5.60
C ALA A 96 7.39 -0.96 6.10
N ALA A 97 6.37 -0.09 6.03
CA ALA A 97 4.99 -0.45 6.38
C ALA A 97 4.47 -1.57 5.49
N ARG A 98 4.66 -1.45 4.17
CA ARG A 98 4.27 -2.49 3.20
C ARG A 98 4.97 -3.82 3.46
N ALA A 99 6.27 -3.80 3.75
CA ALA A 99 7.02 -5.03 4.06
C ALA A 99 6.44 -5.75 5.28
N ARG A 100 6.07 -5.02 6.35
CA ARG A 100 5.43 -5.59 7.55
C ARG A 100 4.04 -6.17 7.25
N THR A 101 3.23 -5.49 6.44
CA THR A 101 1.88 -5.94 6.08
C THR A 101 1.91 -7.20 5.21
N VAL A 102 2.73 -7.22 4.16
CA VAL A 102 2.81 -8.34 3.20
C VAL A 102 3.20 -9.66 3.90
N GLY A 103 4.06 -9.59 4.92
CA GLY A 103 4.41 -10.77 5.72
C GLY A 103 3.19 -11.40 6.41
N LEU A 104 2.32 -10.57 7.00
CA LEU A 104 1.10 -11.03 7.66
C LEU A 104 0.04 -11.51 6.68
N GLU A 105 -0.10 -10.87 5.52
CA GLU A 105 -1.04 -11.30 4.47
C GLU A 105 -0.70 -12.69 3.94
N LYS A 106 0.60 -12.96 3.75
CA LYS A 106 1.05 -14.31 3.36
C LYS A 106 0.73 -15.34 4.44
N LEU A 107 0.86 -14.97 5.71
CA LEU A 107 0.54 -15.87 6.82
C LEU A 107 -0.97 -16.13 6.93
N GLU A 108 -1.80 -15.10 6.74
CA GLU A 108 -3.27 -15.22 6.66
C GLU A 108 -3.67 -16.18 5.53
N ALA A 109 -3.09 -16.02 4.34
CA ALA A 109 -3.37 -16.90 3.20
C ALA A 109 -2.98 -18.36 3.48
N ARG A 110 -1.81 -18.59 4.10
CA ARG A 110 -1.38 -19.95 4.51
C ARG A 110 -2.31 -20.54 5.57
N HIS A 111 -2.75 -19.75 6.54
CA HIS A 111 -3.69 -20.19 7.56
C HIS A 111 -5.02 -20.59 6.93
N ALA A 112 -5.56 -19.76 6.02
CA ALA A 112 -6.80 -20.07 5.31
C ALA A 112 -6.69 -21.37 4.51
N ALA A 113 -5.58 -21.59 3.80
CA ALA A 113 -5.32 -22.82 3.06
C ALA A 113 -5.23 -24.05 3.98
N ALA A 114 -4.49 -23.96 5.09
CA ALA A 114 -4.36 -25.04 6.05
C ALA A 114 -5.70 -25.40 6.72
N ALA A 115 -6.50 -24.38 7.03
CA ALA A 115 -7.80 -24.57 7.65
C ALA A 115 -8.82 -25.19 6.68
N ALA A 116 -8.76 -24.84 5.39
CA ALA A 116 -9.55 -25.48 4.34
C ALA A 116 -9.15 -26.95 4.15
N ALA A 117 -7.85 -27.26 4.12
CA ALA A 117 -7.36 -28.63 4.02
C ALA A 117 -7.79 -29.49 5.22
N SER A 118 -7.75 -28.93 6.44
CA SER A 118 -8.23 -29.61 7.65
C SER A 118 -9.73 -29.89 7.60
N ALA A 119 -10.54 -28.94 7.11
CA ALA A 119 -11.98 -29.14 6.92
C ALA A 119 -12.29 -30.27 5.93
N LEU A 120 -11.59 -30.29 4.79
CA LEU A 120 -11.72 -31.36 3.79
C LEU A 120 -11.31 -32.73 4.34
N ALA A 121 -10.21 -32.79 5.10
CA ALA A 121 -9.77 -34.03 5.72
C ALA A 121 -10.79 -34.55 6.74
N ALA A 122 -11.37 -33.68 7.56
CA ALA A 122 -12.42 -34.04 8.51
C ALA A 122 -13.69 -34.54 7.80
N GLU A 123 -14.09 -33.90 6.70
CA GLU A 123 -15.20 -34.37 5.87
C GLU A 123 -14.93 -35.75 5.27
N GLN A 124 -13.72 -35.99 4.75
CA GLN A 124 -13.35 -37.29 4.18
C GLN A 124 -13.43 -38.42 5.21
N VAL A 125 -12.97 -38.18 6.44
CA VAL A 125 -13.08 -39.16 7.54
C VAL A 125 -14.55 -39.57 7.75
N VAL A 126 -15.46 -38.60 7.78
CA VAL A 126 -16.90 -38.88 7.96
C VAL A 126 -17.46 -39.67 6.77
N LEU A 127 -17.06 -39.35 5.53
CA LEU A 127 -17.50 -40.09 4.34
C LEU A 127 -16.99 -41.54 4.35
N ASP A 128 -15.75 -41.76 4.78
CA ASP A 128 -15.15 -43.09 4.88
C ASP A 128 -15.83 -43.95 5.95
N GLU A 129 -16.20 -43.34 7.08
CA GLU A 129 -16.98 -43.99 8.15
C GLU A 129 -18.38 -44.38 7.66
N LEU A 130 -19.09 -43.47 6.99
CA LEU A 130 -20.42 -43.75 6.42
C LEU A 130 -20.37 -44.85 5.36
N GLY A 131 -19.36 -44.80 4.47
CA GLY A 131 -19.14 -45.81 3.45
C GLY A 131 -18.82 -47.19 4.05
N SER A 132 -18.00 -47.23 5.10
CA SER A 132 -17.67 -48.47 5.81
C SER A 132 -18.89 -49.06 6.53
N ALA A 133 -19.69 -48.23 7.20
CA ALA A 133 -20.92 -48.66 7.87
C ALA A 133 -21.98 -49.17 6.88
N ALA A 134 -22.11 -48.55 5.71
CA ALA A 134 -23.02 -49.02 4.66
C ALA A 134 -22.61 -50.38 4.11
N ARG A 135 -21.31 -50.61 3.85
CA ARG A 135 -20.79 -51.92 3.42
C ARG A 135 -21.06 -53.01 4.45
N LEU A 136 -20.84 -52.74 5.74
CA LEU A 136 -21.07 -53.71 6.81
C LEU A 136 -22.54 -54.13 6.90
N ARG A 137 -23.48 -53.20 6.69
CA ARG A 137 -24.92 -53.50 6.68
C ARG A 137 -25.34 -54.34 5.47
N GLY A 138 -24.84 -54.04 4.27
CA GLY A 138 -25.12 -54.84 3.07
C GLY A 138 -24.53 -56.26 3.14
N ALA A 139 -23.42 -56.45 3.85
CA ALA A 139 -22.85 -57.78 4.11
C ALA A 139 -23.61 -58.57 5.19
N HIS A 140 -24.41 -57.90 6.03
CA HIS A 140 -25.22 -58.52 7.08
C HIS A 140 -26.66 -58.83 6.63
N GLU A 141 -27.02 -58.62 5.37
CA GLU A 141 -28.24 -59.25 4.83
C GLU A 141 -28.03 -60.77 4.87
N PRO A 142 -28.78 -61.52 5.71
CA PRO A 142 -28.71 -62.97 5.65
C PRO A 142 -29.23 -63.36 4.27
N GLY A 143 -28.36 -63.96 3.46
CA GLY A 143 -28.76 -64.53 2.18
C GLY A 143 -30.04 -65.36 2.40
N PRO A 144 -31.06 -65.24 1.52
CA PRO A 144 -32.35 -65.85 1.74
C PRO A 144 -32.12 -67.33 2.06
N GLY A 145 -32.52 -67.70 3.28
CA GLY A 145 -32.42 -69.06 3.76
C GLY A 145 -33.02 -69.97 2.69
N GLY A 146 -32.19 -70.87 2.17
CA GLY A 146 -32.69 -72.00 1.41
C GLY A 146 -33.61 -72.80 2.32
N THR A 147 -34.91 -72.54 2.23
CA THR A 147 -35.95 -73.44 2.73
C THR A 147 -36.21 -74.50 1.67
N ASP A 148 -35.97 -75.74 2.10
CA ASP A 148 -36.59 -77.01 1.73
C ASP A 148 -36.59 -77.48 0.27
N ALA A 149 -35.87 -78.58 0.01
CA ALA A 149 -36.43 -79.91 -0.27
C ALA A 149 -35.33 -80.99 -0.27
#